data_AF-A0A2P5F0M2-F1
#
_entry.id   AF-A0A2P5F0M2-F1
#
_cell.length_a   1.000
_cell.length_b   1.000
_cell.length_c   1.000
_cell.angle_alpha   90.00
_cell.angle_beta   90.00
_cell.angle_gamma   90.00
#
_symmetry.space_group_name_H-M   'P 1'
#
loop_
_entity.id
_entity.type
_entity.pdbx_description
1 polymer ?
#
loop_
_entity_poly.entity_id
_entity_poly.type
_entity_poly.pdbx_seq_one_letter_code
_entity_poly.pdbx_strand_id
1 'polypeptide(L)'
;MLYGFCSNTRIPSIQSTKTPFSATLLPPPPPFTPSFAQSHKWVSFRVSPCISLRASNRNTRSCRNSAAVQVVGMSSAEDSRTGLKRKKLAVFVSGGGSNFCSILEASLQGSIFGDIVVLVTNKRGCGGAEFAREKGIPVILSPRTKDEADGLSPTDLVAALRGFEVDFVLLAGYLKLIPAELIQAYPKSILNIHPSLLPAFGGKGYYGMKVHKAVIASGARFSGPTIHFVDEHYDTGRILAQRVVPVSPNDTPEDLAARVLQEEHRLYVEVVEAICEDRITWRQDGVPLIRRKENLDEFR
;
A
#
# COMPACT_ATOMS: atom_id res chain seq x y z
N MET A 1 -47.71 58.75 -7.52
CA MET A 1 -46.85 59.83 -6.97
C MET A 1 -45.48 59.20 -6.73
N LEU A 2 -44.51 59.35 -7.65
CA LEU A 2 -43.58 60.49 -7.81
C LEU A 2 -42.65 60.58 -6.59
N TYR A 3 -41.30 60.57 -6.63
CA TYR A 3 -40.18 60.65 -7.58
C TYR A 3 -38.99 59.92 -6.87
N GLY A 4 -37.93 59.35 -7.44
CA GLY A 4 -37.09 59.74 -8.57
C GLY A 4 -35.67 60.09 -8.06
N PHE A 5 -34.62 59.36 -8.47
CA PHE A 5 -33.60 59.86 -9.40
C PHE A 5 -32.47 58.85 -9.66
N CYS A 6 -32.20 58.66 -10.95
CA CYS A 6 -31.10 57.93 -11.57
C CYS A 6 -29.75 58.63 -11.40
N SER A 7 -28.65 57.90 -11.63
CA SER A 7 -27.57 58.38 -12.50
C SER A 7 -26.86 57.22 -13.19
N ASN A 8 -27.01 57.20 -14.52
CA ASN A 8 -26.24 56.46 -15.50
C ASN A 8 -24.78 56.95 -15.54
N THR A 9 -23.80 56.05 -15.70
CA THR A 9 -22.57 56.41 -16.43
C THR A 9 -22.23 55.32 -17.44
N ARG A 10 -21.97 55.76 -18.67
CA ARG A 10 -21.83 54.95 -19.89
C ARG A 10 -20.48 54.25 -19.98
N ILE A 11 -20.58 53.05 -20.57
CA ILE A 11 -19.53 52.23 -21.16
C ILE A 11 -18.82 52.96 -22.31
N PRO A 12 -17.49 52.83 -22.45
CA PRO A 12 -16.84 52.79 -23.75
C PRO A 12 -16.47 51.34 -24.13
N SER A 13 -16.92 50.95 -25.32
CA SER A 13 -16.58 49.71 -26.01
C SER A 13 -15.10 49.69 -26.40
N ILE A 14 -14.33 48.73 -25.89
CA ILE A 14 -12.97 48.45 -26.38
C ILE A 14 -13.06 47.37 -27.45
N GLN A 15 -12.62 47.76 -28.64
CA GLN A 15 -12.62 46.96 -29.85
C GLN A 15 -11.62 45.81 -29.77
N SER A 16 -12.08 44.66 -30.27
CA SER A 16 -11.32 43.45 -30.52
C SER A 16 -10.29 43.69 -31.63
N THR A 17 -9.00 43.61 -31.29
CA THR A 17 -7.93 43.40 -32.28
C THR A 17 -7.50 41.94 -32.22
N LYS A 18 -8.01 41.15 -33.16
CA LYS A 18 -7.53 39.80 -33.48
C LYS A 18 -6.16 39.92 -34.14
N THR A 19 -5.10 39.56 -33.44
CA THR A 19 -3.80 39.23 -34.03
C THR A 19 -3.72 37.71 -34.25
N PRO A 20 -3.45 37.21 -35.46
CA PRO A 20 -3.29 35.78 -35.69
C PRO A 20 -1.89 35.34 -35.21
N PHE A 21 -1.84 34.54 -34.15
CA PHE A 21 -0.63 33.79 -33.81
C PHE A 21 -0.52 32.59 -34.76
N SER A 22 0.49 32.63 -35.64
CA SER A 22 0.88 31.51 -36.50
C SER A 22 1.56 30.45 -35.65
N ALA A 23 0.87 29.34 -35.40
CA ALA A 23 1.44 28.15 -34.76
C ALA A 23 2.14 27.29 -35.82
N THR A 24 3.47 27.36 -35.86
CA THR A 24 4.28 26.44 -36.66
C THR A 24 4.33 25.08 -35.94
N LEU A 25 3.60 24.10 -36.46
CA LEU A 25 3.63 22.71 -36.02
C LEU A 25 4.98 22.08 -36.39
N LEU A 26 5.79 21.73 -35.38
CA LEU A 26 6.94 20.83 -35.57
C LEU A 26 6.46 19.37 -35.66
N PRO A 27 7.02 18.54 -36.55
CA PRO A 27 6.65 17.14 -36.66
C PRO A 27 7.09 16.33 -35.42
N PRO A 28 6.35 15.26 -35.06
CA PRO A 28 6.70 14.42 -33.91
C PRO A 28 7.99 13.63 -34.18
N PRO A 29 8.82 13.37 -33.15
CA PRO A 29 10.01 12.53 -33.29
C PRO A 29 9.61 11.06 -33.51
N PRO A 30 10.45 10.27 -34.22
CA PRO A 30 10.20 8.85 -34.45
C PRO A 30 10.26 8.06 -33.13
N PRO A 31 9.53 6.94 -33.02
CA PRO A 31 9.52 6.13 -31.81
C PRO A 31 10.90 5.48 -31.60
N PHE A 32 11.47 5.72 -30.41
CA PHE A 32 12.63 5.00 -29.90
C PHE A 32 12.24 3.56 -29.56
N THR A 33 12.91 2.60 -30.17
CA THR A 33 12.87 1.19 -29.77
C THR A 33 14.06 0.89 -28.85
N PRO A 34 13.85 0.66 -27.53
CA PRO A 34 14.86 -0.02 -26.74
C PRO A 34 14.66 -1.53 -26.91
N SER A 35 15.48 -2.12 -27.76
CA SER A 35 15.80 -3.55 -27.67
C SER A 35 16.57 -3.76 -26.38
N PHE A 36 15.92 -4.30 -25.35
CA PHE A 36 16.61 -4.84 -24.19
C PHE A 36 16.06 -6.23 -23.86
N ALA A 37 16.94 -7.21 -24.01
CA ALA A 37 16.72 -8.60 -23.71
C ALA A 37 16.33 -8.77 -22.22
N GLN A 38 15.15 -9.32 -21.99
CA GLN A 38 14.65 -9.64 -20.65
C GLN A 38 15.37 -10.88 -20.11
N SER A 39 16.18 -10.70 -19.07
CA SER A 39 16.60 -11.81 -18.20
C SER A 39 15.48 -12.06 -17.18
N HIS A 40 14.67 -13.08 -17.46
CA HIS A 40 13.58 -13.55 -16.63
C HIS A 40 14.10 -14.54 -15.60
N LYS A 41 14.41 -14.10 -14.37
CA LYS A 41 14.52 -15.01 -13.22
C LYS A 41 13.24 -14.95 -12.39
N TRP A 42 12.30 -15.81 -12.75
CA TRP A 42 11.11 -16.11 -11.94
C TRP A 42 11.46 -17.22 -10.95
N VAL A 43 11.08 -17.04 -9.69
CA VAL A 43 11.09 -18.15 -8.73
C VAL A 43 9.82 -18.96 -8.97
N SER A 44 9.96 -20.09 -9.65
CA SER A 44 8.91 -21.10 -9.75
C SER A 44 8.96 -21.97 -8.49
N PHE A 45 7.89 -21.99 -7.71
CA PHE A 45 7.71 -22.97 -6.64
C PHE A 45 7.02 -24.21 -7.23
N ARG A 46 7.77 -25.32 -7.34
CA ARG A 46 7.17 -26.65 -7.52
C ARG A 46 6.84 -27.21 -6.15
N VAL A 47 5.55 -27.35 -5.85
CA VAL A 47 5.07 -28.17 -4.74
C VAL A 47 5.10 -29.62 -5.20
N SER A 48 6.05 -30.41 -4.69
CA SER A 48 6.08 -31.86 -4.91
C SER A 48 5.25 -32.57 -3.84
N PRO A 49 4.33 -33.49 -4.19
CA PRO A 49 3.67 -34.34 -3.21
C PRO A 49 4.67 -35.36 -2.67
N CYS A 50 4.72 -35.49 -1.34
CA CYS A 50 5.55 -36.44 -0.64
C CYS A 50 5.00 -37.87 -0.86
N ILE A 51 5.64 -38.64 -1.73
CA ILE A 51 5.47 -40.10 -1.82
C ILE A 51 6.67 -40.73 -1.11
N SER A 52 6.41 -41.44 -0.02
CA SER A 52 7.43 -42.25 0.65
C SER A 52 7.90 -43.37 -0.28
N LEU A 53 9.20 -43.62 -0.36
CA LEU A 53 9.77 -44.97 -0.53
C LEU A 53 11.30 -44.95 -0.33
N ARG A 54 11.70 -45.70 0.70
CA ARG A 54 12.91 -46.53 0.93
C ARG A 54 14.28 -46.13 0.35
N ALA A 55 15.25 -46.28 1.26
CA ALA A 55 16.69 -46.19 1.08
C ALA A 55 17.26 -47.02 -0.07
N SER A 56 18.20 -46.42 -0.80
CA SER A 56 19.35 -47.13 -1.36
C SER A 56 20.51 -46.16 -1.59
N ASN A 57 21.67 -46.60 -1.12
CA ASN A 57 22.96 -45.95 -1.11
C ASN A 57 23.58 -46.01 -2.52
N ARG A 58 24.10 -44.89 -3.06
CA ARG A 58 25.23 -44.89 -4.02
C ARG A 58 25.80 -43.48 -4.27
N ASN A 59 27.11 -43.41 -4.06
CA ASN A 59 28.04 -42.35 -4.46
C ASN A 59 27.90 -41.94 -5.92
N THR A 60 27.78 -40.64 -6.18
CA THR A 60 28.45 -39.97 -7.31
C THR A 60 28.85 -38.54 -6.93
N ARG A 61 30.14 -38.25 -7.06
CA ARG A 61 30.71 -36.89 -7.07
C ARG A 61 30.35 -36.24 -8.41
N SER A 62 30.01 -34.95 -8.43
CA SER A 62 30.73 -33.94 -9.24
C SER A 62 30.12 -32.53 -9.19
N CYS A 63 31.01 -31.56 -9.35
CA CYS A 63 30.87 -30.18 -9.83
C CYS A 63 30.27 -29.10 -8.90
N ARG A 64 31.21 -28.41 -8.25
CA ARG A 64 31.12 -27.02 -7.80
C ARG A 64 30.87 -26.09 -9.00
N ASN A 65 29.87 -25.22 -8.87
CA ASN A 65 29.92 -23.80 -9.26
C ASN A 65 28.64 -23.14 -8.74
N SER A 66 28.67 -22.69 -7.48
CA SER A 66 27.67 -21.78 -6.95
C SER A 66 28.28 -20.38 -6.94
N ALA A 67 27.92 -19.58 -7.95
CA ALA A 67 28.05 -18.13 -7.87
C ALA A 67 27.14 -17.67 -6.71
N ALA A 68 27.76 -17.37 -5.58
CA ALA A 68 27.10 -16.81 -4.42
C ALA A 68 26.61 -15.40 -4.80
N VAL A 69 25.29 -15.25 -4.95
CA VAL A 69 24.65 -13.94 -4.92
C VAL A 69 24.60 -13.53 -3.45
N GLN A 70 25.35 -12.48 -3.11
CA GLN A 70 25.29 -11.88 -1.78
C GLN A 70 23.90 -11.29 -1.56
N VAL A 71 23.12 -11.93 -0.70
CA VAL A 71 21.94 -11.35 -0.08
C VAL A 71 22.44 -10.27 0.87
N VAL A 72 22.01 -9.02 0.66
CA VAL A 72 22.32 -7.91 1.54
C VAL A 72 21.63 -8.15 2.88
N GLY A 73 22.44 -8.46 3.90
CA GLY A 73 22.21 -8.12 5.31
C GLY A 73 20.90 -8.58 5.95
N MET A 74 20.62 -9.89 5.98
CA MET A 74 19.67 -10.44 6.96
C MET A 74 20.44 -10.74 8.25
N SER A 75 20.60 -9.73 9.11
CA SER A 75 20.96 -10.01 10.50
C SER A 75 19.68 -10.35 11.26
N SER A 76 19.50 -11.64 11.57
CA SER A 76 18.68 -12.08 12.69
C SER A 76 19.34 -11.59 13.98
N ALA A 77 19.21 -10.29 14.23
CA ALA A 77 19.72 -9.63 15.42
C ALA A 77 18.50 -9.27 16.26
N GLU A 78 18.28 -10.04 17.31
CA GLU A 78 17.56 -9.54 18.48
C GLU A 78 18.27 -8.26 18.91
N ASP A 79 17.55 -7.14 18.95
CA ASP A 79 18.14 -5.91 19.47
C ASP A 79 18.24 -6.07 20.99
N SER A 80 19.45 -6.37 21.45
CA SER A 80 19.84 -6.57 22.84
C SER A 80 19.40 -5.44 23.80
N ARG A 81 18.91 -4.30 23.29
CA ARG A 81 18.38 -3.18 24.08
C ARG A 81 16.89 -3.24 24.41
N THR A 82 16.06 -3.96 23.64
CA THR A 82 14.60 -3.98 23.85
C THR A 82 14.00 -5.38 23.99
N GLY A 83 14.74 -6.44 23.62
CA GLY A 83 14.24 -7.82 23.65
C GLY A 83 13.07 -8.09 22.71
N LEU A 84 12.74 -7.12 21.84
CA LEU A 84 11.72 -7.29 20.81
C LEU A 84 12.30 -8.15 19.69
N LYS A 85 11.44 -8.96 19.06
CA LYS A 85 11.75 -9.67 17.81
C LYS A 85 11.23 -8.85 16.63
N ARG A 86 12.06 -8.65 15.59
CA ARG A 86 11.64 -7.93 14.39
C ARG A 86 10.51 -8.68 13.70
N LYS A 87 9.39 -7.99 13.45
CA LYS A 87 8.23 -8.61 12.78
C LYS A 87 8.46 -8.74 11.27
N LYS A 88 7.84 -9.74 10.65
CA LYS A 88 7.88 -9.98 9.20
C LYS A 88 6.60 -9.43 8.57
N LEU A 89 6.76 -8.50 7.64
CA LEU A 89 5.67 -7.74 7.05
C LEU A 89 5.48 -8.13 5.58
N ALA A 90 4.24 -8.36 5.16
CA ALA A 90 3.85 -8.43 3.76
C ALA A 90 3.09 -7.17 3.37
N VAL A 91 3.45 -6.56 2.24
CA VAL A 91 2.77 -5.35 1.75
C VAL A 91 2.02 -5.64 0.46
N PHE A 92 0.76 -5.25 0.39
CA PHE A 92 -0.10 -5.49 -0.76
C PHE A 92 -0.37 -4.18 -1.51
N VAL A 93 -0.14 -4.16 -2.82
CA VAL A 93 -0.26 -2.95 -3.65
C VAL A 93 -0.94 -3.22 -5.00
N SER A 94 -1.57 -2.20 -5.60
CA SER A 94 -2.13 -2.28 -6.96
C SER A 94 -1.68 -1.14 -7.88
N GLY A 95 -0.82 -0.24 -7.40
CA GLY A 95 -0.48 1.03 -8.05
C GLY A 95 0.96 1.47 -7.78
N GLY A 96 1.16 2.78 -7.61
CA GLY A 96 2.50 3.37 -7.47
C GLY A 96 3.26 2.98 -6.19
N GLY A 97 2.56 2.55 -5.14
CA GLY A 97 3.21 2.02 -3.93
C GLY A 97 3.85 3.07 -3.02
N SER A 98 3.40 4.33 -3.02
CA SER A 98 4.00 5.39 -2.17
C SER A 98 3.93 5.07 -0.67
N ASN A 99 2.79 4.56 -0.17
CA ASN A 99 2.68 4.05 1.21
C ASN A 99 3.69 2.92 1.50
N PHE A 100 3.88 1.99 0.55
CA PHE A 100 4.90 0.94 0.66
C PHE A 100 6.30 1.54 0.78
N CYS A 101 6.64 2.53 -0.05
CA CYS A 101 7.94 3.21 0.02
C CYS A 101 8.17 3.87 1.38
N SER A 102 7.18 4.57 1.94
CA SER A 102 7.29 5.21 3.25
C SER A 102 7.53 4.20 4.38
N ILE A 103 6.83 3.05 4.36
CA ILE A 103 7.03 1.99 5.36
C ILE A 103 8.41 1.33 5.19
N LEU A 104 8.84 1.08 3.94
CA LEU A 104 10.16 0.51 3.67
C LEU A 104 11.28 1.43 4.14
N GLU A 105 11.18 2.73 3.86
CA GLU A 105 12.14 3.73 4.30
C GLU A 105 12.24 3.78 5.83
N ALA A 106 11.10 3.83 6.53
CA ALA A 106 11.07 3.82 8.00
C ALA A 106 11.62 2.51 8.61
N SER A 107 11.40 1.37 7.95
CA SER A 107 12.00 0.08 8.33
C SER A 107 13.52 0.08 8.19
N LEU A 108 14.05 0.59 7.06
CA LEU A 108 15.49 0.69 6.80
C LEU A 108 16.20 1.69 7.72
N GLN A 109 15.51 2.76 8.13
CA GLN A 109 16.02 3.73 9.10
C GLN A 109 15.99 3.22 10.55
N GLY A 110 15.36 2.07 10.81
CA GLY A 110 15.25 1.50 12.15
C GLY A 110 14.11 2.06 12.99
N SER A 111 13.29 2.97 12.45
CA SER A 111 12.10 3.51 13.13
C SER A 111 11.00 2.46 13.26
N ILE A 112 10.94 1.49 12.35
CA ILE A 112 10.03 0.35 12.43
C ILE A 112 10.82 -0.92 12.77
N PHE A 113 10.41 -1.60 13.84
CA PHE A 113 10.98 -2.88 14.26
C PHE A 113 10.39 -4.07 13.49
N GLY A 114 10.41 -3.98 12.15
CA GLY A 114 9.86 -4.98 11.25
C GLY A 114 10.48 -4.89 9.85
N ASP A 115 10.51 -6.03 9.16
CA ASP A 115 11.12 -6.19 7.84
C ASP A 115 10.05 -6.51 6.81
N ILE A 116 10.05 -5.78 5.69
CA ILE A 116 9.19 -6.13 4.55
C ILE A 116 9.84 -7.28 3.79
N VAL A 117 9.26 -8.48 3.93
CA VAL A 117 9.82 -9.71 3.36
C VAL A 117 9.21 -10.12 2.04
N VAL A 118 8.02 -9.61 1.72
CA VAL A 118 7.34 -9.91 0.47
C VAL A 118 6.36 -8.81 0.11
N LEU A 119 6.26 -8.52 -1.18
CA LEU A 119 5.23 -7.65 -1.73
C LEU A 119 4.25 -8.48 -2.57
N VAL A 120 2.95 -8.25 -2.39
CA VAL A 120 1.90 -8.89 -3.18
C VAL A 120 1.22 -7.84 -4.05
N THR A 121 0.98 -8.18 -5.31
CA THR A 121 0.25 -7.30 -6.23
C THR A 121 -0.73 -8.10 -7.07
N ASN A 122 -1.80 -7.44 -7.51
CA ASN A 122 -2.73 -7.99 -8.51
C ASN A 122 -2.44 -7.44 -9.92
N LYS A 123 -1.33 -6.74 -10.12
CA LYS A 123 -0.89 -6.19 -11.40
C LYS A 123 0.62 -6.34 -11.55
N ARG A 124 1.06 -7.12 -12.54
CA ARG A 124 2.47 -7.48 -12.71
C ARG A 124 3.43 -6.28 -12.81
N GLY A 125 3.00 -5.24 -13.53
CA GLY A 125 3.77 -4.02 -13.83
C GLY A 125 3.27 -2.78 -13.09
N CYS A 126 2.75 -2.90 -11.86
CA CYS A 126 2.51 -1.71 -11.06
C CYS A 126 3.83 -1.16 -10.47
N GLY A 127 3.95 0.16 -10.34
CA GLY A 127 5.19 0.80 -9.88
C GLY A 127 5.69 0.30 -8.53
N GLY A 128 4.79 -0.04 -7.60
CA GLY A 128 5.21 -0.63 -6.31
C GLY A 128 5.90 -2.00 -6.46
N ALA A 129 5.47 -2.81 -7.43
CA ALA A 129 6.10 -4.10 -7.72
C ALA A 129 7.44 -3.97 -8.45
N GLU A 130 7.59 -2.98 -9.32
CA GLU A 130 8.86 -2.64 -9.95
C GLU A 130 9.88 -2.19 -8.91
N PHE A 131 9.49 -1.24 -8.06
CA PHE A 131 10.31 -0.74 -6.96
C PHE A 131 10.73 -1.85 -5.98
N ALA A 132 9.81 -2.76 -5.62
CA ALA A 132 10.15 -3.91 -4.77
C ALA A 132 11.24 -4.79 -5.39
N ARG A 133 11.16 -5.08 -6.69
CA ARG A 133 12.17 -5.89 -7.40
C ARG A 133 13.52 -5.19 -7.43
N GLU A 134 13.54 -3.88 -7.65
CA GLU A 134 14.78 -3.07 -7.60
C GLU A 134 15.44 -3.12 -6.22
N LYS A 135 14.64 -3.20 -5.15
CA LYS A 135 15.12 -3.36 -3.77
C LYS A 135 15.38 -4.81 -3.36
N GLY A 136 15.23 -5.77 -4.27
CA GLY A 136 15.44 -7.19 -3.99
C GLY A 136 14.35 -7.84 -3.13
N ILE A 137 13.18 -7.20 -2.98
CA ILE A 137 12.05 -7.74 -2.23
C ILE A 137 11.25 -8.68 -3.16
N PRO A 138 11.02 -9.94 -2.76
CA PRO A 138 10.20 -10.88 -3.52
C PRO A 138 8.81 -10.33 -3.83
N VAL A 139 8.33 -10.54 -5.06
CA VAL A 139 7.01 -10.11 -5.52
C VAL A 139 6.14 -11.31 -5.88
N ILE A 140 4.97 -11.40 -5.27
CA ILE A 140 3.93 -12.39 -5.57
C ILE A 140 2.80 -11.72 -6.36
N LEU A 141 2.31 -12.41 -7.38
CA LEU A 141 1.12 -12.04 -8.12
C LEU A 141 -0.10 -12.76 -7.53
N SER A 142 -1.14 -12.01 -7.12
CA SER A 142 -2.40 -12.57 -6.62
C SER A 142 -3.53 -11.54 -6.70
N PRO A 143 -4.77 -11.92 -7.08
CA PRO A 143 -5.24 -13.28 -7.33
C PRO A 143 -4.93 -13.79 -8.74
N ARG A 144 -5.05 -15.10 -8.95
CA ARG A 144 -5.15 -15.68 -10.29
C ARG A 144 -6.38 -15.12 -11.01
N THR A 145 -6.18 -14.55 -12.20
CA THR A 145 -7.27 -14.08 -13.07
C THR A 145 -7.04 -14.53 -14.50
N LYS A 146 -7.99 -14.27 -15.41
CA LYS A 146 -7.78 -14.52 -16.84
C LYS A 146 -6.59 -13.73 -17.41
N ASP A 147 -6.46 -12.48 -16.97
CA ASP A 147 -5.40 -11.57 -17.45
C ASP A 147 -4.06 -11.80 -16.71
N GLU A 148 -4.11 -12.41 -15.52
CA GLU A 148 -2.96 -12.67 -14.65
C GLU A 148 -2.99 -14.16 -14.23
N ALA A 149 -2.81 -15.06 -15.21
CA ALA A 149 -2.94 -16.51 -15.04
C ALA A 149 -1.89 -17.12 -14.09
N ASP A 150 -0.74 -16.47 -13.98
CA ASP A 150 0.36 -16.86 -13.08
C ASP A 150 0.08 -16.48 -11.61
N GLY A 151 -1.04 -15.79 -11.35
CA GLY A 151 -1.42 -15.44 -9.99
C GLY A 151 -1.67 -16.66 -9.11
N LEU A 152 -1.41 -16.50 -7.80
CA LEU A 152 -1.71 -17.52 -6.80
C LEU A 152 -3.20 -17.57 -6.48
N SER A 153 -3.69 -18.78 -6.19
CA SER A 153 -4.99 -18.96 -5.54
C SER A 153 -4.94 -18.43 -4.10
N PRO A 154 -6.09 -18.17 -3.45
CA PRO A 154 -6.12 -17.77 -2.03
C PRO A 154 -5.35 -18.73 -1.11
N THR A 155 -5.53 -20.04 -1.27
CA THR A 155 -4.84 -21.07 -0.49
C THR A 155 -3.34 -21.06 -0.71
N ASP A 156 -2.90 -20.94 -1.96
CA ASP A 156 -1.47 -20.86 -2.30
C ASP A 156 -0.83 -19.58 -1.80
N LEU A 157 -1.58 -18.45 -1.81
CA LEU A 157 -1.14 -17.19 -1.24
C LEU A 157 -0.89 -17.34 0.27
N VAL A 158 -1.83 -17.94 1.00
CA VAL A 158 -1.66 -18.22 2.44
C VAL A 158 -0.42 -19.07 2.70
N ALA A 159 -0.24 -20.15 1.93
CA ALA A 159 0.94 -21.02 2.05
C ALA A 159 2.25 -20.26 1.78
N ALA A 160 2.27 -19.42 0.74
CA ALA A 160 3.43 -18.59 0.43
C ALA A 160 3.76 -17.62 1.56
N LEU A 161 2.77 -16.85 2.06
CA LEU A 161 2.99 -15.90 3.15
C LEU A 161 3.45 -16.58 4.45
N ARG A 162 2.95 -17.78 4.75
CA ARG A 162 3.46 -18.60 5.87
C ARG A 162 4.90 -19.04 5.66
N GLY A 163 5.30 -19.36 4.42
CA GLY A 163 6.68 -19.67 4.07
C GLY A 163 7.63 -18.48 4.24
N PHE A 164 7.12 -17.25 4.18
CA PHE A 164 7.84 -16.02 4.53
C PHE A 164 7.77 -15.66 6.02
N GLU A 165 7.11 -16.49 6.84
CA GLU A 165 6.86 -16.25 8.27
C GLU A 165 6.21 -14.88 8.55
N VAL A 166 5.30 -14.44 7.67
CA VAL A 166 4.64 -13.14 7.80
C VAL A 166 3.85 -13.06 9.11
N ASP A 167 4.05 -11.99 9.87
CA ASP A 167 3.29 -11.66 11.09
C ASP A 167 2.09 -10.75 10.77
N PHE A 168 2.30 -9.75 9.89
CA PHE A 168 1.30 -8.76 9.51
C PHE A 168 1.22 -8.53 8.00
N VAL A 169 0.00 -8.35 7.50
CA VAL A 169 -0.30 -7.97 6.12
C VAL A 169 -0.77 -6.52 6.09
N LEU A 170 -0.13 -5.70 5.27
CA LEU A 170 -0.39 -4.26 5.15
C LEU A 170 -0.92 -3.96 3.75
N LEU A 171 -2.21 -3.63 3.65
CA LEU A 171 -2.81 -3.20 2.39
C LEU A 171 -2.49 -1.71 2.18
N ALA A 172 -1.67 -1.43 1.17
CA ALA A 172 -1.15 -0.10 0.85
C ALA A 172 -1.61 0.33 -0.55
N GLY A 173 -2.92 0.53 -0.69
CA GLY A 173 -3.56 0.78 -1.99
C GLY A 173 -3.81 -0.49 -2.81
N TYR A 174 -4.16 -1.59 -2.14
CA TYR A 174 -4.59 -2.83 -2.78
C TYR A 174 -6.08 -2.76 -3.13
N LEU A 175 -6.44 -3.09 -4.37
CA LEU A 175 -7.77 -2.81 -4.94
C LEU A 175 -8.63 -4.06 -5.13
N LYS A 176 -8.25 -5.20 -4.56
CA LYS A 176 -9.04 -6.44 -4.59
C LYS A 176 -9.55 -6.76 -3.19
N LEU A 177 -10.73 -7.38 -3.13
CA LEU A 177 -11.25 -7.91 -1.88
C LEU A 177 -10.28 -8.98 -1.36
N ILE A 178 -10.01 -8.95 -0.05
CA ILE A 178 -9.18 -9.98 0.57
C ILE A 178 -9.99 -11.27 0.70
N PRO A 179 -9.43 -12.42 0.27
CA PRO A 179 -10.13 -13.69 0.36
C PRO A 179 -10.30 -14.15 1.82
N ALA A 180 -11.40 -14.85 2.11
CA ALA A 180 -11.74 -15.32 3.46
C ALA A 180 -10.65 -16.21 4.06
N GLU A 181 -9.98 -17.02 3.22
CA GLU A 181 -8.87 -17.88 3.62
C GLU A 181 -7.70 -17.07 4.22
N LEU A 182 -7.43 -15.88 3.67
CA LEU A 182 -6.37 -15.02 4.20
C LEU A 182 -6.81 -14.36 5.53
N ILE A 183 -8.05 -13.90 5.62
CA ILE A 183 -8.61 -13.30 6.84
C ILE A 183 -8.59 -14.32 7.99
N GLN A 184 -8.98 -15.56 7.72
CA GLN A 184 -8.95 -16.66 8.69
C GLN A 184 -7.52 -17.06 9.10
N ALA A 185 -6.57 -17.00 8.16
CA ALA A 185 -5.17 -17.33 8.44
C ALA A 185 -4.42 -16.23 9.21
N TYR A 186 -4.86 -14.97 9.11
CA TYR A 186 -4.24 -13.80 9.73
C TYR A 186 -5.24 -13.01 10.60
N PRO A 187 -5.83 -13.63 11.63
CA PRO A 187 -6.84 -12.97 12.46
C PRO A 187 -6.24 -11.76 13.17
N LYS A 188 -6.84 -10.58 12.98
CA LYS A 188 -6.36 -9.30 13.55
C LYS A 188 -4.92 -8.95 13.13
N SER A 189 -4.45 -9.49 12.01
CA SER A 189 -3.10 -9.25 11.48
C SER A 189 -3.08 -8.64 10.08
N ILE A 190 -4.24 -8.23 9.56
CA ILE A 190 -4.36 -7.54 8.27
C ILE A 190 -4.87 -6.13 8.52
N LEU A 191 -4.12 -5.13 8.08
CA LEU A 191 -4.49 -3.72 8.17
C LEU A 191 -4.66 -3.13 6.78
N ASN A 192 -5.62 -2.23 6.63
CA ASN A 192 -5.82 -1.43 5.43
C ASN A 192 -5.80 0.04 5.77
N ILE A 193 -5.27 0.85 4.84
CA ILE A 193 -5.42 2.29 4.87
C ILE A 193 -6.43 2.73 3.81
N HIS A 194 -7.45 3.46 4.24
CA HIS A 194 -8.51 3.98 3.40
C HIS A 194 -8.51 5.51 3.39
N PRO A 195 -8.61 6.18 2.23
CA PRO A 195 -8.39 7.63 2.10
C PRO A 195 -9.62 8.50 2.46
N SER A 196 -10.40 8.09 3.47
CA SER A 196 -11.46 8.89 4.08
C SER A 196 -11.62 8.58 5.57
N LEU A 197 -12.34 9.45 6.28
CA LEU A 197 -12.73 9.22 7.67
C LEU A 197 -13.89 8.23 7.72
N LEU A 198 -13.57 6.93 7.81
CA LEU A 198 -14.58 5.87 7.93
C LEU A 198 -15.50 6.10 9.15
N PRO A 199 -16.79 5.73 9.05
CA PRO A 199 -17.42 4.97 7.95
C PRO A 199 -17.78 5.80 6.71
N ALA A 200 -17.52 7.12 6.69
CA ALA A 200 -17.87 7.96 5.55
C ALA A 200 -17.00 7.63 4.34
N PHE A 201 -17.63 7.56 3.15
CA PHE A 201 -16.96 7.27 1.87
C PHE A 201 -16.14 5.97 1.87
N GLY A 202 -16.56 4.98 2.67
CA GLY A 202 -16.02 3.62 2.67
C GLY A 202 -16.92 2.64 1.94
N GLY A 203 -16.39 1.44 1.71
CA GLY A 203 -17.12 0.32 1.13
C GLY A 203 -16.92 0.17 -0.37
N LYS A 204 -17.68 -0.77 -0.95
CA LYS A 204 -17.51 -1.15 -2.36
C LYS A 204 -17.70 0.05 -3.29
N GLY A 205 -16.68 0.33 -4.10
CA GLY A 205 -16.68 1.40 -5.11
C GLY A 205 -15.97 2.69 -4.66
N TYR A 206 -15.65 2.82 -3.38
CA TYR A 206 -14.86 3.91 -2.83
C TYR A 206 -13.40 3.49 -2.73
N TYR A 207 -12.62 3.78 -3.78
CA TYR A 207 -11.18 3.54 -3.77
C TYR A 207 -10.44 4.55 -4.65
N GLY A 208 -9.18 4.84 -4.30
CA GLY A 208 -8.34 5.81 -5.01
C GLY A 208 -9.07 7.14 -5.22
N MET A 209 -8.96 7.71 -6.42
CA MET A 209 -9.53 9.03 -6.73
C MET A 209 -11.06 9.11 -6.60
N LYS A 210 -11.77 7.98 -6.60
CA LYS A 210 -13.24 7.97 -6.41
C LYS A 210 -13.64 8.50 -5.03
N VAL A 211 -12.81 8.26 -4.01
CA VAL A 211 -13.05 8.72 -2.64
C VAL A 211 -12.99 10.24 -2.59
N HIS A 212 -11.88 10.83 -3.04
CA HIS A 212 -11.70 12.28 -3.01
C HIS A 212 -12.74 13.02 -3.86
N LYS A 213 -13.10 12.48 -5.03
CA LYS A 213 -14.20 13.01 -5.84
C LYS A 213 -15.53 13.02 -5.08
N ALA A 214 -15.85 11.95 -4.36
CA ALA A 214 -17.07 11.87 -3.57
C ALA A 214 -17.05 12.83 -2.37
N VAL A 215 -15.91 12.97 -1.70
CA VAL A 215 -15.73 13.94 -0.61
C VAL A 215 -15.98 15.36 -1.09
N ILE A 216 -15.33 15.78 -2.18
CA ILE A 216 -15.53 17.12 -2.77
C ILE A 216 -17.00 17.32 -3.18
N ALA A 217 -17.59 16.34 -3.88
CA ALA A 217 -18.98 16.42 -4.33
C ALA A 217 -19.99 16.49 -3.17
N SER A 218 -19.67 15.92 -2.00
CA SER A 218 -20.54 15.96 -0.82
C SER A 218 -20.56 17.31 -0.10
N GLY A 219 -19.57 18.18 -0.33
CA GLY A 219 -19.39 19.43 0.42
C GLY A 219 -18.79 19.26 1.82
N ALA A 220 -18.26 18.07 2.16
CA ALA A 220 -17.58 17.83 3.43
C ALA A 220 -16.41 18.80 3.64
N ARG A 221 -16.25 19.29 4.88
CA ARG A 221 -15.16 20.20 5.26
C ARG A 221 -13.95 19.51 5.87
N PHE A 222 -14.06 18.21 6.11
CA PHE A 222 -13.01 17.37 6.65
C PHE A 222 -12.99 16.02 5.92
N SER A 223 -11.79 15.48 5.76
CA SER A 223 -11.48 14.16 5.25
C SER A 223 -10.24 13.64 5.99
N GLY A 224 -9.52 12.70 5.40
CA GLY A 224 -8.25 12.17 5.91
C GLY A 224 -8.22 10.65 5.91
N PRO A 225 -7.09 10.03 6.24
CA PRO A 225 -6.96 8.59 6.18
C PRO A 225 -7.51 7.89 7.42
N THR A 226 -7.99 6.66 7.22
CA THR A 226 -8.32 5.71 8.29
C THR A 226 -7.51 4.44 8.13
N ILE A 227 -6.87 3.99 9.21
CA ILE A 227 -6.32 2.64 9.30
C ILE A 227 -7.25 1.77 10.12
N HIS A 228 -7.62 0.62 9.57
CA HIS A 228 -8.52 -0.33 10.20
C HIS A 228 -8.05 -1.76 9.98
N PHE A 229 -8.46 -2.66 10.87
CA PHE A 229 -8.32 -4.10 10.63
C PHE A 229 -9.24 -4.53 9.50
N VAL A 230 -8.79 -5.46 8.68
CA VAL A 230 -9.58 -6.00 7.56
C VAL A 230 -10.47 -7.14 8.04
N ASP A 231 -11.71 -7.14 7.57
CA ASP A 231 -12.65 -8.27 7.68
C ASP A 231 -13.13 -8.68 6.27
N GLU A 232 -14.18 -9.50 6.19
CA GLU A 232 -14.69 -10.05 4.91
C GLU A 232 -15.37 -9.00 4.02
N HIS A 233 -15.63 -7.79 4.54
CA HIS A 233 -16.29 -6.71 3.82
C HIS A 233 -15.35 -5.51 3.65
N TYR A 234 -15.66 -4.67 2.65
CA TYR A 234 -14.88 -3.46 2.40
C TYR A 234 -15.11 -2.44 3.51
N ASP A 235 -14.02 -2.05 4.17
CA ASP A 235 -13.93 -0.89 5.06
C ASP A 235 -14.88 -0.92 6.29
N THR A 236 -15.30 -2.12 6.72
CA THR A 236 -16.17 -2.28 7.92
C THR A 236 -15.43 -2.73 9.17
N GLY A 237 -14.18 -3.17 9.02
CA GLY A 237 -13.43 -3.68 10.15
C GLY A 237 -13.06 -2.60 11.17
N ARG A 238 -12.59 -3.02 12.33
CA ARG A 238 -12.40 -2.13 13.48
C ARG A 238 -11.34 -1.07 13.17
N ILE A 239 -11.74 0.20 13.27
CA ILE A 239 -10.86 1.36 13.12
C ILE A 239 -9.81 1.34 14.23
N LEU A 240 -8.55 1.51 13.85
CA LEU A 240 -7.42 1.62 14.76
C LEU A 240 -6.94 3.06 14.91
N ALA A 241 -6.85 3.81 13.81
CA ALA A 241 -6.38 5.18 13.83
C ALA A 241 -6.93 6.00 12.66
N GLN A 242 -7.03 7.32 12.86
CA GLN A 242 -7.46 8.29 11.86
C GLN A 242 -6.64 9.58 11.98
N ARG A 243 -6.49 10.30 10.86
CA ARG A 243 -6.00 11.69 10.85
C ARG A 243 -7.01 12.56 10.14
N VAL A 244 -7.29 13.73 10.70
CA VAL A 244 -8.22 14.70 10.09
C VAL A 244 -7.43 15.65 9.19
N VAL A 245 -7.96 15.83 7.99
CA VAL A 245 -7.44 16.73 6.96
C VAL A 245 -8.55 17.72 6.57
N PRO A 246 -8.32 19.04 6.65
CA PRO A 246 -9.32 20.01 6.21
C PRO A 246 -9.49 19.96 4.68
N VAL A 247 -10.71 20.16 4.21
CA VAL A 247 -11.04 20.34 2.78
C VAL A 247 -11.20 21.84 2.52
N SER A 248 -10.32 22.41 1.71
CA SER A 248 -10.34 23.83 1.39
C SER A 248 -11.52 24.14 0.46
N PRO A 249 -12.07 25.38 0.51
CA PRO A 249 -13.20 25.76 -0.33
C PRO A 249 -13.00 25.57 -1.84
N ASN A 250 -11.74 25.65 -2.31
CA ASN A 250 -11.37 25.59 -3.72
C ASN A 250 -10.57 24.32 -4.08
N ASP A 251 -10.55 23.31 -3.20
CA ASP A 251 -9.83 22.07 -3.48
C ASP A 251 -10.40 21.37 -4.71
N THR A 252 -9.51 20.94 -5.60
CA THR A 252 -9.82 19.85 -6.53
C THR A 252 -9.71 18.49 -5.81
N PRO A 253 -10.31 17.40 -6.34
CA PRO A 253 -10.10 16.06 -5.82
C PRO A 253 -8.61 15.68 -5.74
N GLU A 254 -7.79 16.16 -6.68
CA GLU A 254 -6.35 15.94 -6.74
C GLU A 254 -5.61 16.68 -5.61
N ASP A 255 -5.97 17.94 -5.32
CA ASP A 255 -5.40 18.70 -4.20
C ASP A 255 -5.70 18.01 -2.86
N LEU A 256 -6.94 17.58 -2.68
CA LEU A 256 -7.35 16.83 -1.50
C LEU A 256 -6.62 15.50 -1.41
N ALA A 257 -6.50 14.76 -2.52
CA ALA A 257 -5.79 13.48 -2.57
C ALA A 257 -4.32 13.64 -2.15
N ALA A 258 -3.64 14.67 -2.65
CA ALA A 258 -2.25 14.95 -2.29
C ALA A 258 -2.10 15.24 -0.78
N ARG A 259 -3.03 16.02 -0.21
CA ARG A 259 -3.02 16.35 1.22
C ARG A 259 -3.31 15.14 2.10
N VAL A 260 -4.29 14.32 1.72
CA VAL A 260 -4.62 13.07 2.42
C VAL A 260 -3.46 12.07 2.34
N LEU A 261 -2.80 11.95 1.18
CA LEU A 261 -1.68 11.03 0.98
C LEU A 261 -0.48 11.34 1.88
N GLN A 262 -0.22 12.62 2.17
CA GLN A 262 0.83 12.99 3.14
C GLN A 262 0.54 12.47 4.55
N GLU A 263 -0.73 12.56 4.97
CA GLU A 263 -1.16 12.01 6.25
C GLU A 263 -1.24 10.48 6.23
N GLU A 264 -1.51 9.86 5.07
CA GLU A 264 -1.44 8.40 4.92
C GLU A 264 -0.03 7.89 5.23
N HIS A 265 0.99 8.49 4.61
CA HIS A 265 2.39 8.09 4.79
C HIS A 265 2.81 8.14 6.26
N ARG A 266 2.45 9.22 6.96
CA ARG A 266 2.76 9.41 8.38
C ARG A 266 2.00 8.42 9.24
N LEU A 267 0.68 8.36 9.09
CA LEU A 267 -0.18 7.55 9.93
C LEU A 267 0.14 6.05 9.76
N TYR A 268 0.44 5.61 8.54
CA TYR A 268 0.75 4.19 8.31
C TYR A 268 2.09 3.80 8.95
N VAL A 269 3.11 4.64 8.85
CA VAL A 269 4.39 4.41 9.54
C VAL A 269 4.20 4.34 11.06
N GLU A 270 3.45 5.28 11.65
CA GLU A 270 3.14 5.30 13.10
C GLU A 270 2.43 4.02 13.56
N VAL A 271 1.43 3.56 12.80
CA VAL A 271 0.70 2.34 13.12
C VAL A 271 1.57 1.10 12.94
N VAL A 272 2.38 1.03 11.89
CA VAL A 272 3.27 -0.11 11.65
C VAL A 272 4.36 -0.21 12.72
N GLU A 273 4.90 0.92 13.17
CA GLU A 273 5.78 0.97 14.34
C GLU A 273 5.06 0.39 15.57
N ALA A 274 3.84 0.83 15.86
CA ALA A 274 3.09 0.38 17.03
C ALA A 274 2.75 -1.11 17.01
N ILE A 275 2.38 -1.70 15.86
CA ILE A 275 2.14 -3.15 15.76
C ILE A 275 3.44 -3.94 15.89
N CYS A 276 4.56 -3.41 15.38
CA CYS A 276 5.86 -4.07 15.48
C CYS A 276 6.41 -4.08 16.91
N GLU A 277 6.07 -3.06 17.71
CA GLU A 277 6.41 -2.94 19.12
C GLU A 277 5.36 -3.58 20.06
N ASP A 278 4.40 -4.35 19.52
CA ASP A 278 3.33 -5.02 20.28
C ASP A 278 2.50 -4.05 21.16
N ARG A 279 2.33 -2.80 20.71
CA ARG A 279 1.60 -1.75 21.45
C ARG A 279 0.09 -1.72 21.21
N ILE A 280 -0.45 -2.62 20.38
CA ILE A 280 -1.89 -2.69 20.15
C ILE A 280 -2.56 -3.51 21.25
N THR A 281 -3.54 -2.91 21.91
CA THR A 281 -4.37 -3.60 22.90
C THR A 281 -5.84 -3.54 22.53
N TRP A 282 -6.60 -4.52 22.99
CA TRP A 282 -8.01 -4.64 22.69
C TRP A 282 -8.81 -4.42 23.97
N ARG A 283 -9.76 -3.50 23.92
CA ARG A 283 -10.79 -3.36 24.96
C ARG A 283 -11.70 -4.59 24.96
N GLN A 284 -12.43 -4.77 26.06
CA GLN A 284 -13.40 -5.86 26.20
C GLN A 284 -14.52 -5.82 25.14
N ASP A 285 -14.88 -4.62 24.66
CA ASP A 285 -15.85 -4.42 23.58
C ASP A 285 -15.28 -4.60 22.16
N GLY A 286 -14.01 -5.02 22.05
CA GLY A 286 -13.36 -5.28 20.77
C GLY A 286 -12.86 -4.02 20.05
N VAL A 287 -12.76 -2.87 20.72
CA VAL A 287 -12.14 -1.66 20.16
C VAL A 287 -10.62 -1.73 20.36
N PRO A 288 -9.81 -1.63 19.29
CA PRO A 288 -8.36 -1.63 19.40
C PRO A 288 -7.83 -0.24 19.80
N LEU A 289 -6.73 -0.21 20.54
CA LEU A 289 -6.07 0.99 21.05
C LEU A 289 -4.55 0.88 20.88
N ILE A 290 -3.91 1.99 20.52
CA ILE A 290 -2.45 2.11 20.50
C ILE A 290 -1.97 2.63 21.86
N ARG A 291 -1.15 1.85 22.57
CA ARG A 291 -0.49 2.31 23.80
C ARG A 291 0.58 3.35 23.47
N ARG A 292 0.69 4.39 24.32
CA ARG A 292 1.79 5.37 24.25
C ARG A 292 3.10 4.71 24.69
N LYS A 293 4.22 5.21 24.17
CA LYS A 293 5.55 4.71 24.52
C LYS A 293 5.92 4.97 25.98
N GLU A 294 5.38 6.04 26.58
CA GLU A 294 5.67 6.42 27.97
C GLU A 294 5.16 5.41 29.03
N ASN A 295 4.24 4.50 28.67
CA ASN A 295 3.56 3.60 29.62
C ASN A 295 4.05 2.14 29.56
N LEU A 296 5.27 1.88 29.06
CA LEU A 296 5.77 0.51 28.90
C LEU A 296 6.26 -0.12 30.23
N ASP A 297 6.61 0.69 31.22
CA ASP A 297 7.14 0.23 32.52
C ASP A 297 6.14 0.28 33.68
N GLU A 298 4.94 0.84 33.52
CA GLU A 298 3.97 0.97 34.63
C GLU A 298 3.15 -0.30 34.93
N PHE A 299 3.30 -1.39 34.15
CA PHE A 299 2.49 -2.61 34.32
C PHE A 299 3.26 -3.92 34.10
N ARG A 300 4.57 -3.94 34.35
CA ARG A 300 5.33 -5.21 34.50
C ARG A 300 5.25 -5.74 35.92
#